data_AF-A0A354F4L8-F1
#
_entry.id   AF-A0A354F4L8-F1
#
_cell.length_a   1.000
_cell.length_b   1.000
_cell.length_c   1.000
_cell.angle_alpha   90.00
_cell.angle_beta   90.00
_cell.angle_gamma   90.00
#
_symmetry.space_group_name_H-M   'P 1'
#
loop_
_entity.id
_entity.type
_entity.pdbx_description
1 polymer ?
#
loop_
_entity_poly.entity_id
_entity_poly.type
_entity_poly.pdbx_seq_one_letter_code
_entity_poly.pdbx_strand_id
1 'polypeptide(L)' 'MEFDNALRKETEDVAERVRKLIASGITPPPVYSAKCKKCSLVELCLPQASKKVGNYLLKVIEDE' A
#
# COMPACT_ATOMS: atom_id res chain seq x y z
N MET A 1 29.27 -0.30 17.93
CA MET A 1 27.94 -0.73 17.47
C MET A 1 28.18 -1.62 16.27
N GLU A 2 27.99 -2.92 16.41
CA GLU A 2 28.27 -3.88 15.35
C GLU A 2 26.97 -4.39 14.72
N PHE A 3 26.99 -4.64 13.41
CA PHE A 3 25.90 -5.31 12.70
C PHE A 3 25.96 -6.79 13.01
N ASP A 4 25.26 -7.20 14.06
CA ASP A 4 25.22 -8.59 14.51
C ASP A 4 24.48 -9.51 13.52
N ASN A 5 24.63 -10.81 13.74
CA ASN A 5 24.00 -11.83 12.88
C ASN A 5 22.46 -11.80 12.97
N ALA A 6 21.88 -11.34 14.08
CA ALA A 6 20.44 -11.27 14.24
C ALA A 6 19.85 -10.19 13.32
N LEU A 7 20.46 -9.00 13.30
CA LEU A 7 20.07 -7.90 12.43
C LEU A 7 20.27 -8.24 10.93
N ARG A 8 21.34 -8.97 10.59
CA ARG A 8 21.55 -9.49 9.23
C ARG A 8 20.44 -10.43 8.81
N LYS A 9 20.11 -11.40 9.66
CA LYS A 9 19.04 -12.36 9.41
C LYS A 9 17.68 -11.68 9.26
N GLU A 10 17.37 -10.70 10.12
CA GLU A 10 16.14 -9.92 10.01
C GLU A 10 16.05 -9.21 8.65
N THR A 11 17.15 -8.61 8.20
CA THR A 11 17.22 -7.93 6.90
C THR A 11 16.97 -8.91 5.74
N GLU A 12 17.61 -10.08 5.78
CA GLU A 12 17.44 -11.15 4.79
C GLU A 12 15.98 -11.65 4.75
N ASP A 13 15.38 -11.89 5.92
CA ASP A 13 14.00 -12.34 6.06
C ASP A 13 13.01 -11.30 5.53
N VAL A 14 13.23 -10.01 5.82
CA VAL A 14 12.40 -8.90 5.29
C VAL A 14 12.51 -8.83 3.77
N ALA A 15 13.73 -8.91 3.23
CA ALA A 15 13.97 -8.86 1.79
C ALA A 15 13.23 -9.99 1.06
N GLU A 16 13.21 -11.19 1.63
CA GLU A 16 12.47 -12.33 1.07
C GLU A 16 10.95 -12.12 1.08
N ARG A 17 10.41 -11.55 2.17
CA ARG A 17 8.97 -11.21 2.23
C ARG A 17 8.58 -10.15 1.21
N VAL A 18 9.41 -9.13 0.99
CA VAL A 18 9.15 -8.09 0.00
C VAL A 18 9.17 -8.66 -1.42
N ARG A 19 10.13 -9.55 -1.75
CA ARG A 19 10.13 -10.24 -3.06
C ARG A 19 8.83 -11.01 -3.29
N LYS A 20 8.36 -11.76 -2.29
CA LYS A 20 7.08 -12.49 -2.37
C LYS A 20 5.89 -11.55 -2.56
N LEU A 21 5.86 -10.42 -1.85
CA LEU A 21 4.81 -9.41 -2.01
C LEU A 21 4.77 -8.86 -3.44
N ILE A 22 5.92 -8.48 -4.00
CA ILE A 22 5.99 -7.97 -5.37
C ILE A 22 5.57 -9.05 -6.37
N ALA A 23 6.05 -10.29 -6.22
CA ALA A 23 5.71 -11.41 -7.09
C ALA A 23 4.20 -11.75 -7.07
N SER A 24 3.50 -11.45 -5.97
CA SER A 24 2.05 -11.66 -5.89
C SER A 24 1.24 -10.75 -6.84
N GLY A 25 1.80 -9.60 -7.24
CA GLY A 25 1.09 -8.58 -8.02
C GLY A 25 -0.07 -7.91 -7.30
N ILE A 26 -0.30 -8.23 -6.03
CA ILE A 26 -1.41 -7.69 -5.23
C ILE A 26 -0.88 -6.49 -4.44
N THR A 27 -1.30 -5.29 -4.83
CA THR A 27 -1.03 -4.07 -4.05
C THR A 27 -1.91 -4.06 -2.80
N PRO A 28 -1.34 -4.01 -1.58
CA PRO A 28 -2.13 -3.92 -0.36
C PRO A 28 -2.96 -2.65 -0.31
N PRO A 29 -4.11 -2.65 0.40
CA PRO A 29 -4.92 -1.45 0.56
C PRO A 29 -4.11 -0.34 1.26
N PRO A 30 -4.36 0.93 0.89
CA PRO A 30 -3.66 2.05 1.48
C PRO A 30 -3.99 2.19 2.98
N VAL A 31 -2.98 2.52 3.79
CA VAL A 31 -3.14 2.85 5.22
C VAL A 31 -2.61 4.27 5.44
N TYR A 32 -3.53 5.22 5.61
CA TYR A 32 -3.17 6.61 5.83
C TYR A 32 -2.51 6.80 7.20
N SER A 33 -1.36 7.48 7.23
CA SER A 33 -0.67 7.87 8.48
C SER A 33 0.14 9.15 8.28
N ALA A 34 0.82 9.61 9.34
CA ALA A 34 1.58 10.86 9.30
C ALA A 34 2.65 10.90 8.17
N LYS A 35 3.21 9.75 7.79
CA LYS A 35 4.19 9.63 6.69
C LYS A 35 3.61 9.99 5.32
N CYS A 36 2.30 9.81 5.12
CA CYS A 36 1.64 10.10 3.85
C CYS A 36 1.72 11.59 3.49
N LYS A 37 1.77 12.48 4.48
CA LYS A 37 1.90 13.94 4.28
C LYS A 37 3.18 14.36 3.54
N LYS A 38 4.21 13.49 3.53
CA LYS A 38 5.50 13.72 2.86
C LYS A 38 5.78 12.69 1.76
N CYS A 39 4.80 11.84 1.42
CA CYS A 39 4.99 10.76 0.46
C CYS A 39 4.85 11.30 -0.97
N SER A 40 5.87 11.14 -1.80
CA SER A 40 5.84 11.52 -3.23
C SER A 40 4.77 10.77 -4.05
N LEU A 41 4.21 9.69 -3.52
CA LEU A 41 3.18 8.87 -4.17
C LEU A 41 1.76 9.16 -3.67
N VAL A 42 1.55 10.16 -2.79
CA VAL A 42 0.25 10.40 -2.14
C VAL A 42 -0.88 10.66 -3.14
N GLU A 43 -0.58 11.39 -4.22
CA GLU A 43 -1.55 11.71 -5.28
C GLU A 43 -1.91 10.50 -6.16
N LEU A 44 -1.03 9.50 -6.24
CA LEU A 44 -1.30 8.25 -6.96
C LEU A 44 -2.02 7.23 -6.06
N CYS A 45 -1.60 7.16 -4.80
CA CYS A 45 -2.12 6.22 -3.82
C CYS A 45 -3.53 6.61 -3.34
N LEU A 46 -3.84 7.91 -3.29
CA LEU A 46 -5.10 8.48 -2.82
C LEU A 46 -5.61 7.84 -1.51
N PRO A 47 -4.78 7.77 -0.45
CA PRO A 47 -5.07 6.96 0.74
C PRO A 47 -6.28 7.45 1.56
N GLN A 48 -6.79 8.66 1.28
CA GLN A 48 -7.97 9.24 1.92
C GLN A 48 -9.21 9.23 1.01
N ALA A 49 -9.10 8.69 -0.22
CA ALA A 49 -10.25 8.62 -1.13
C ALA A 49 -11.33 7.70 -0.55
N SER A 50 -12.58 8.17 -0.65
CA SER A 50 -13.75 7.40 -0.24
C SER A 50 -13.98 6.25 -1.21
N LYS A 51 -14.18 5.03 -0.70
CA LYS A 51 -14.57 3.85 -1.51
C LYS A 51 -16.01 3.93 -2.05
N LYS A 52 -16.74 5.03 -1.82
CA LYS A 52 -18.17 5.18 -2.18
C LYS A 52 -18.39 5.50 -3.67
N VAL A 53 -17.54 5.01 -4.56
CA VAL A 53 -17.78 5.08 -6.02
C VAL A 53 -19.04 4.28 -6.38
N GLY A 54 -19.40 3.25 -5.61
CA GLY A 54 -20.58 2.42 -5.84
C GLY A 54 -21.89 3.21 -5.99
N ASN A 55 -22.13 4.23 -5.16
CA ASN A 55 -23.35 5.04 -5.27
C ASN A 55 -23.38 5.91 -6.54
N TYR A 56 -22.20 6.31 -7.04
CA TYR A 56 -22.09 7.00 -8.31
C TYR A 56 -22.37 6.04 -9.47
N LEU A 57 -21.79 4.84 -9.44
CA LEU A 57 -22.03 3.82 -10.47
C LEU A 57 -23.50 3.39 -10.52
N LEU A 58 -24.16 3.21 -9.36
CA LEU A 58 -25.58 2.86 -9.29
C LEU A 58 -26.45 3.91 -9.97
N LYS A 59 -26.21 5.20 -9.72
CA LYS A 59 -26.94 6.28 -10.41
C LYS A 59 -26.70 6.27 -11.92
N VAL A 60 -25.46 6.08 -12.36
CA VAL A 60 -25.13 6.03 -13.79
C VAL A 60 -25.84 4.85 -14.48
N ILE A 61 -25.99 3.71 -13.80
CA ILE A 61 -26.69 2.54 -14.34
C ILE A 61 -28.22 2.72 -14.31
N GLU A 62 -28.76 3.42 -13.32
CA GLU A 62 -30.21 3.70 -13.19
C GLU A 62 -30.70 4.81 -14.14
N ASP A 63 -29.80 5.69 -14.59
CA ASP A 63 -30.07 6.76 -15.55
C ASP A 63 -29.96 6.31 -17.04
N GLU A 64 -29.61 5.03 -17.29
CA GLU A 64 -29.68 4.35 -18.61
C GLU A 64 -31.00 3.58 -18.80
#